data_AF-A0A3C0GJJ7-F1
#
_entry.id   AF-A0A3C0GJJ7-F1
#
_cell.length_a   1.000
_cell.length_b   1.000
_cell.length_c   1.000
_cell.angle_alpha   90.00
_cell.angle_beta   90.00
_cell.angle_gamma   90.00
#
_symmetry.space_group_name_H-M   'P 1'
#
loop_
_entity.id
_entity.type
_entity.pdbx_description
1 polymer ?
#
loop_
_entity_poly.entity_id
_entity_poly.type
_entity_poly.pdbx_seq_one_letter_code
_entity_poly.pdbx_strand_id
1 'polypeptide(L)'
;MNEIFNTLRDKFPFLSLIRKGDLEYVGIVQNEDTNVISFYDYGRLYSPQDKMKFLKFGETWWHESNRKIPINIFLKGDFRYFRTTLVTLNSKDIEIVHGPTVRLSDISKKRVKRRTIQLVRRPV
;
A
#
# COMPACT_ATOMS: atom_id res chain seq x y z
N MET A 1 -1.06 -22.06 13.21
CA MET A 1 -0.98 -20.64 12.76
C MET A 1 0.27 -20.07 13.41
N ASN A 2 1.32 -19.83 12.63
CA ASN A 2 2.68 -19.61 13.13
C ASN A 2 2.77 -18.32 13.98
N GLU A 3 3.13 -18.42 15.26
CA GLU A 3 3.23 -17.29 16.21
C GLU A 3 4.12 -16.14 15.71
N ILE A 4 5.11 -16.46 14.89
CA ILE A 4 6.01 -15.51 14.23
C ILE A 4 5.22 -14.49 13.40
N PHE A 5 4.15 -14.91 12.71
CA PHE A 5 3.34 -14.02 11.88
C PHE A 5 2.45 -13.10 12.71
N ASN A 6 1.95 -13.56 13.86
CA ASN A 6 1.19 -12.69 14.77
C ASN A 6 2.09 -11.56 15.29
N THR A 7 3.32 -11.88 15.67
CA THR A 7 4.29 -10.88 16.13
C THR A 7 4.66 -9.90 15.01
N LEU A 8 4.80 -10.38 13.78
CA LEU A 8 5.11 -9.55 12.62
C LEU A 8 3.95 -8.61 12.27
N ARG A 9 2.71 -9.10 12.39
CA ARG A 9 1.50 -8.34 12.14
C ARG A 9 1.33 -7.20 13.15
N ASP A 10 1.61 -7.46 14.42
CA ASP A 10 1.49 -6.45 15.47
C ASP A 10 2.56 -5.37 15.34
N LYS A 11 3.79 -5.76 14.95
CA LYS A 11 4.90 -4.82 14.76
C LYS A 11 4.85 -4.06 13.44
N PHE A 12 4.42 -4.70 12.35
CA PHE A 12 4.44 -4.14 11.01
C PHE A 12 3.10 -4.36 10.31
N PRO A 13 2.03 -3.68 10.77
CA PRO A 13 0.66 -3.90 10.29
C PRO A 13 0.46 -3.51 8.82
N PHE A 14 1.41 -2.81 8.21
CA PHE A 14 1.40 -2.42 6.80
C PHE A 14 1.95 -3.48 5.85
N LEU A 15 2.59 -4.54 6.37
CA LEU A 15 3.07 -5.65 5.55
C LEU A 15 1.95 -6.64 5.27
N SER A 16 1.95 -7.17 4.05
CA SER A 16 1.02 -8.16 3.56
C SER A 16 1.74 -9.43 3.14
N LEU A 17 1.12 -10.56 3.47
CA LEU A 17 1.51 -11.89 2.99
C LEU A 17 0.64 -12.22 1.77
N ILE A 18 1.29 -12.37 0.62
CA ILE A 18 0.66 -12.61 -0.68
C ILE A 18 1.09 -14.00 -1.14
N ARG A 19 0.12 -14.86 -1.42
CA ARG A 19 0.35 -16.23 -1.88
C ARG A 19 -0.09 -16.39 -3.33
N LYS A 20 0.72 -17.05 -4.13
CA LYS A 20 0.41 -17.43 -5.51
C LYS A 20 0.86 -18.88 -5.73
N GLY A 21 -0.09 -19.82 -5.66
CA GLY A 21 0.24 -21.25 -5.59
C GLY A 21 1.12 -21.53 -4.38
N ASP A 22 2.28 -22.15 -4.61
CA ASP A 22 3.26 -22.47 -3.56
C ASP A 22 4.23 -21.32 -3.22
N LEU A 23 4.14 -20.19 -3.94
CA LEU A 23 5.01 -19.04 -3.71
C LEU A 23 4.38 -18.07 -2.71
N GLU A 24 5.14 -17.71 -1.69
CA GLU A 24 4.78 -16.70 -0.70
C GLU A 24 5.67 -15.47 -0.81
N TYR A 25 5.03 -14.31 -0.79
CA TYR A 25 5.69 -13.00 -0.86
C TYR A 25 5.28 -12.17 0.35
N VAL A 26 6.23 -11.41 0.89
CA VAL A 26 5.98 -10.46 1.97
C VAL A 26 6.31 -9.06 1.46
N GLY A 27 5.39 -8.12 1.58
CA GLY A 27 5.59 -6.79 1.02
C GLY A 27 4.48 -5.80 1.32
N ILE A 28 4.62 -4.59 0.78
CA ILE A 28 3.59 -3.56 0.88
C ILE A 28 2.78 -3.55 -0.41
N VAL A 29 1.48 -3.81 -0.32
CA VAL A 29 0.57 -3.75 -1.48
C VAL A 29 0.45 -2.30 -1.96
N GLN A 30 0.84 -2.07 -3.21
CA GLN A 30 0.73 -0.77 -3.86
C GLN A 30 -0.68 -0.58 -4.43
N ASN A 31 -1.19 -1.59 -5.14
CA ASN A 31 -2.52 -1.58 -5.71
C ASN A 31 -3.02 -3.00 -5.98
N GLU A 32 -4.30 -3.24 -5.74
CA GLU A 32 -5.01 -4.46 -6.08
C GLU A 32 -6.24 -4.10 -6.92
N ASP A 33 -6.27 -4.55 -8.16
CA ASP A 33 -7.42 -4.44 -9.05
C ASP A 33 -7.90 -5.84 -9.47
N THR A 34 -9.01 -5.91 -10.23
CA THR A 34 -9.61 -7.17 -10.69
C THR A 34 -8.65 -8.03 -11.51
N ASN A 35 -7.72 -7.41 -12.26
CA ASN A 35 -6.83 -8.12 -13.17
C ASN A 35 -5.41 -8.27 -12.64
N VAL A 36 -4.93 -7.32 -11.84
CA VAL A 36 -3.54 -7.27 -11.39
C VAL A 36 -3.42 -6.83 -9.95
N ILE A 37 -2.44 -7.40 -9.27
CA ILE A 37 -1.94 -6.93 -7.98
C ILE A 37 -0.51 -6.46 -8.18
N SER A 38 -0.19 -5.30 -7.61
CA SER A 38 1.16 -4.74 -7.57
C SER A 38 1.57 -4.48 -6.14
N PHE A 39 2.76 -4.91 -5.77
CA PHE A 39 3.29 -4.77 -4.41
C PHE A 39 4.81 -4.62 -4.43
N TYR A 40 5.35 -3.99 -3.40
CA TYR A 40 6.79 -3.90 -3.21
C TYR A 40 7.26 -5.08 -2.36
N ASP A 41 8.03 -5.98 -2.96
CA ASP A 41 8.51 -7.20 -2.33
C ASP A 41 9.69 -6.93 -1.39
N TYR A 42 9.46 -7.15 -0.09
CA TYR A 42 10.49 -6.98 0.95
C TYR A 42 11.60 -8.02 0.83
N GLY A 43 11.30 -9.22 0.30
CA GLY A 43 12.26 -10.29 0.10
C GLY A 43 13.34 -9.96 -0.93
N ARG A 44 13.08 -9.03 -1.85
CA ARG A 44 14.04 -8.57 -2.87
C ARG A 44 15.05 -7.55 -2.36
N LEU A 45 14.91 -7.07 -1.13
CA LEU A 45 15.89 -6.17 -0.51
C LEU A 45 17.04 -7.01 0.04
N TYR A 46 18.26 -6.76 -0.43
CA TYR A 46 19.46 -7.46 0.04
C TYR A 46 20.09 -6.76 1.24
N SER A 47 20.23 -5.45 1.18
CA SER A 47 20.89 -4.65 2.21
C SER A 47 20.02 -4.54 3.48
N PRO A 48 20.60 -4.78 4.68
CA PRO A 48 19.91 -4.51 5.94
C PRO A 48 19.48 -3.05 6.10
N GLN A 49 20.28 -2.11 5.58
CA GLN A 49 19.97 -0.69 5.59
C GLN A 49 18.73 -0.39 4.74
N ASP A 50 18.62 -1.02 3.57
CA ASP A 50 17.45 -0.87 2.69
C ASP A 50 16.19 -1.48 3.30
N LYS A 51 16.32 -2.65 3.95
CA LYS A 51 15.23 -3.26 4.71
C LYS A 51 14.71 -2.34 5.81
N MET A 52 15.62 -1.76 6.60
CA MET A 52 15.25 -0.83 7.66
C MET A 52 14.57 0.42 7.11
N LYS A 53 15.10 0.97 6.01
CA LYS A 53 14.54 2.15 5.35
C LYS A 53 13.14 1.87 4.79
N PHE A 54 12.95 0.70 4.20
CA PHE A 54 11.65 0.25 3.70
C PHE A 54 10.61 0.17 4.84
N LEU A 55 10.96 -0.45 5.96
CA LEU A 55 10.08 -0.55 7.13
C LEU A 55 9.76 0.83 7.72
N LYS A 56 10.75 1.72 7.82
CA LYS A 56 10.55 3.10 8.29
C LYS A 56 9.55 3.87 7.43
N PHE A 57 9.65 3.74 6.10
CA PHE A 57 8.68 4.37 5.20
C PHE A 57 7.29 3.73 5.29
N GLY A 58 7.23 2.41 5.49
CA GLY A 58 5.98 1.70 5.77
C GLY A 58 5.29 2.23 7.03
N GLU A 59 6.04 2.42 8.12
CA GLU A 59 5.58 3.04 9.37
C GLU A 59 5.01 4.45 9.13
N THR A 60 5.80 5.33 8.52
CA THR A 60 5.37 6.69 8.16
C THR A 60 4.07 6.66 7.36
N TRP A 61 4.01 5.83 6.31
CA TRP A 61 2.81 5.70 5.50
C TRP A 61 1.61 5.16 6.28
N TRP A 62 1.80 4.16 7.13
CA TRP A 62 0.72 3.51 7.88
C TRP A 62 0.07 4.44 8.92
N HIS A 63 0.88 5.26 9.57
CA HIS A 63 0.45 6.15 10.65
C HIS A 63 0.00 7.52 10.14
N GLU A 64 0.62 8.05 9.09
CA GLU A 64 0.36 9.43 8.63
C GLU A 64 -0.59 9.50 7.43
N SER A 65 -0.80 8.39 6.71
CA SER A 65 -1.75 8.36 5.61
C SER A 65 -3.15 7.93 6.05
N ASN A 66 -4.13 8.12 5.18
CA ASN A 66 -5.48 7.56 5.35
C ASN A 66 -5.56 6.06 5.02
N ARG A 67 -4.43 5.38 4.78
CA ARG A 67 -4.28 3.95 4.41
C ARG A 67 -4.99 3.52 3.11
N LYS A 68 -5.56 4.48 2.37
CA LYS A 68 -6.21 4.25 1.07
C LYS A 68 -5.36 4.76 -0.10
N ILE A 69 -4.42 5.65 0.17
CA ILE A 69 -3.48 6.16 -0.83
C ILE A 69 -2.27 5.21 -0.86
N PRO A 70 -1.86 4.69 -2.02
CA PRO A 70 -0.66 3.87 -2.15
C PRO A 70 0.60 4.56 -1.60
N ILE A 71 1.49 3.78 -0.98
CA ILE A 71 2.72 4.29 -0.35
C ILE A 71 3.59 5.12 -1.31
N ASN A 72 3.70 4.70 -2.57
CA ASN A 72 4.50 5.40 -3.58
C ASN A 72 3.90 6.76 -4.00
N ILE A 73 2.58 6.92 -3.88
CA ILE A 73 1.91 8.20 -4.12
C ILE A 73 2.05 9.10 -2.90
N PHE A 74 1.93 8.53 -1.69
CA PHE A 74 2.05 9.27 -0.43
C PHE A 74 3.46 9.85 -0.24
N LEU A 75 4.50 9.02 -0.37
CA LEU A 75 5.91 9.40 -0.18
C LEU A 75 6.59 9.94 -1.45
N LYS A 76 5.95 9.82 -2.61
CA LYS A 76 6.41 10.38 -3.89
C LYS A 76 7.86 9.97 -4.22
N GLY A 77 8.77 10.95 -4.29
CA GLY A 77 10.16 10.76 -4.68
C GLY A 77 10.97 9.94 -3.69
N ASP A 78 10.63 10.01 -2.40
CA ASP A 78 11.41 9.35 -1.34
C ASP A 78 11.33 7.82 -1.45
N PHE A 79 10.21 7.32 -1.98
CA PHE A 79 9.98 5.89 -2.19
C PHE A 79 10.46 5.39 -3.55
N ARG A 80 10.96 6.27 -4.44
CA ARG A 80 11.42 5.90 -5.79
C ARG A 80 12.55 4.86 -5.75
N TYR A 81 13.37 4.88 -4.70
CA TYR A 81 14.46 3.92 -4.51
C TYR A 81 13.99 2.45 -4.56
N PHE A 82 12.79 2.16 -4.05
CA PHE A 82 12.25 0.79 -4.01
C PHE A 82 11.54 0.36 -5.29
N ARG A 83 11.59 1.17 -6.36
CA ARG A 83 10.90 0.83 -7.62
C ARG A 83 11.35 -0.51 -8.20
N THR A 84 12.60 -0.90 -7.99
CA THR A 84 13.16 -2.17 -8.47
C THR A 84 12.59 -3.40 -7.75
N THR A 85 11.99 -3.22 -6.56
CA THR A 85 11.32 -4.31 -5.83
C THR A 85 9.83 -4.41 -6.14
N LEU A 86 9.30 -3.55 -7.02
CA LEU A 86 7.91 -3.62 -7.45
C LEU A 86 7.68 -4.90 -8.26
N VAL A 87 6.73 -5.70 -7.81
CA VAL A 87 6.26 -6.91 -8.47
C VAL A 87 4.82 -6.72 -8.87
N THR A 88 4.51 -7.03 -10.12
CA THR A 88 3.14 -7.04 -10.63
C THR A 88 2.81 -8.45 -11.06
N LEU A 89 1.71 -8.98 -10.54
CA LEU A 89 1.21 -10.31 -10.86
C LEU A 89 -0.25 -10.21 -11.32
N ASN A 90 -0.70 -11.17 -12.11
CA ASN A 90 -2.12 -11.33 -12.43
C ASN A 90 -2.87 -11.72 -11.16
N SER A 91 -3.97 -11.03 -10.84
CA SER A 91 -4.80 -11.30 -9.66
C SER A 91 -5.44 -12.69 -9.68
N LYS A 92 -5.52 -13.34 -10.85
CA LYS A 92 -5.97 -14.73 -10.95
C LYS A 92 -5.03 -15.64 -10.15
N ASP A 93 -5.62 -16.42 -9.25
CA ASP A 93 -4.94 -17.38 -8.38
C ASP A 93 -4.02 -16.75 -7.32
N ILE A 94 -4.27 -15.48 -6.96
CA ILE A 94 -3.59 -14.80 -5.86
C ILE A 94 -4.51 -14.70 -4.65
N GLU A 95 -3.94 -15.06 -3.49
CA GLU A 95 -4.57 -14.91 -2.19
C GLU A 95 -3.75 -13.96 -1.33
N ILE A 96 -4.39 -12.93 -0.79
CA ILE A 96 -3.79 -12.07 0.23
C ILE A 96 -4.15 -12.70 1.58
N VAL A 97 -3.23 -13.52 2.08
CA VAL A 97 -3.45 -14.31 3.30
C VAL A 97 -3.60 -13.38 4.50
N HIS A 98 -2.75 -12.34 4.56
CA HIS A 98 -2.75 -11.34 5.64
C HIS A 98 -2.31 -9.96 5.15
N GLY A 99 -2.68 -8.93 5.92
CA GLY A 99 -2.24 -7.55 5.72
C GLY A 99 -3.24 -6.69 4.96
N PRO A 100 -2.94 -5.38 4.82
CA PRO A 100 -3.81 -4.43 4.17
C PRO A 100 -3.74 -4.55 2.65
N THR A 101 -4.81 -4.10 2.00
CA THR A 101 -4.86 -3.92 0.55
C THR A 101 -5.23 -2.48 0.24
N VAL A 102 -4.77 -2.02 -0.92
CA VAL A 102 -5.05 -0.67 -1.41
C VAL A 102 -5.61 -0.80 -2.81
N ARG A 103 -6.73 -0.13 -3.09
CA ARG A 103 -7.36 -0.13 -4.41
C ARG A 103 -7.50 1.30 -4.91
N LEU A 104 -6.85 1.62 -6.02
CA LEU A 104 -6.94 2.94 -6.65
C LEU A 104 -8.39 3.28 -7.04
N SER A 105 -9.18 2.26 -7.39
CA SER A 105 -10.61 2.40 -7.71
C SER A 105 -11.46 2.90 -6.55
N ASP A 106 -11.03 2.75 -5.29
CA ASP A 106 -11.77 3.26 -4.13
C ASP A 106 -11.50 4.75 -3.88
N ILE A 107 -10.37 5.26 -4.37
CA ILE A 107 -10.03 6.68 -4.31
C ILE A 107 -10.88 7.47 -5.32
N SER A 108 -11.06 6.93 -6.53
CA SER A 108 -11.80 7.59 -7.62
C SER A 108 -13.31 7.70 -7.36
N LYS A 109 -13.89 6.76 -6.60
CA LYS A 109 -15.32 6.76 -6.24
C LYS A 109 -15.72 7.87 -5.27
N LYS A 110 -14.76 8.58 -4.65
CA LYS A 110 -15.07 9.66 -3.71
C LYS A 110 -15.66 10.85 -4.46
N ARG A 111 -17.00 10.95 -4.50
CA ARG A 111 -17.69 12.16 -4.95
C ARG A 111 -17.22 13.35 -4.11
N VAL A 112 -16.44 14.25 -4.70
CA VAL A 112 -16.23 15.58 -4.13
C VAL A 112 -17.58 16.28 -4.17
N LYS A 113 -18.22 16.54 -3.02
CA LYS A 113 -19.34 17.50 -2.98
C LYS A 113 -18.76 18.85 -3.38
N ARG A 114 -18.88 19.21 -4.67
CA ARG A 114 -18.64 20.58 -5.14
C ARG A 114 -19.66 21.45 -4.43
N ARG A 115 -19.24 22.20 -3.41
CA ARG A 115 -20.07 23.26 -2.84
C ARG A 115 -20.16 24.35 -3.90
N THR A 116 -21.31 24.52 -4.54
CA THR A 116 -21.58 25.66 -5.39
C THR A 116 -21.63 26.89 -4.48
N ILE A 117 -20.57 27.69 -4.49
CA ILE A 117 -20.56 29.00 -3.83
C ILE A 117 -21.28 29.99 -4.74
N GLN A 118 -22.43 30.48 -4.29
CA GLN A 118 -23.14 31.56 -4.95
C GLN A 118 -22.65 32.89 -4.37
N LEU A 119 -22.12 33.77 -5.23
CA LEU A 119 -21.72 35.10 -4.81
C LEU A 119 -22.98 35.92 -4.51
N VAL A 120 -23.20 36.28 -3.26
CA VAL A 120 -24.32 37.16 -2.86
C VAL A 120 -23.78 38.57 -2.64
N ARG A 121 -24.36 39.56 -3.34
CA ARG A 121 -24.06 40.98 -3.06
C ARG A 121 -24.66 41.37 -1.71
N ARG A 122 -23.90 42.13 -0.90
CA ARG A 122 -24.46 42.77 0.30
C ARG A 122 -25.54 43.77 -0.13
N PRO A 123 -26.74 43.75 0.47
CA PRO A 123 -27.72 44.82 0.27
C PRO A 123 -27.14 46.12 0.83
N VAL A 124 -27.42 47.22 0.13
CA VAL A 124 -27.05 48.61 0.49
C VAL A 124 -28.04 49.14 1.51
#